data_AF-A0A1E7GPH0-F1
#
_entry.id   AF-A0A1E7GPH0-F1
#
_cell.length_a   1.000
_cell.length_b   1.000
_cell.length_c   1.000
_cell.angle_alpha   90.00
_cell.angle_beta   90.00
_cell.angle_gamma   90.00
#
_symmetry.space_group_name_H-M   'P 1'
#
loop_
_entity.id
_entity.type
_entity.pdbx_description
1 polymer ?
#
loop_
_entity_poly.entity_id
_entity_poly.type
_entity_poly.pdbx_seq_one_letter_code
_entity_poly.pdbx_strand_id
1 'polypeptide(L)'
;MSEIMFEIFSKADNKTIYASPDSTILEAMLKAKINHTHVCGGNAQCTTCRVYIMDGLNNCLPRNEKEKRLAEKLGLPRDIRLACQTRISGNITIRRPVVDELDIKIVLKQLGDTAGTKLGHEKNLAILFTDIENYTEFTEALPAYDVVHVLNRYYQTMNEIVVH
;
A
#
# COMPACT_ATOMS: atom_id res chain seq x y z
N MET A 1 30.30 13.30 17.88
CA MET A 1 29.73 11.96 17.73
C MET A 1 29.69 11.66 16.25
N SER A 2 30.52 10.73 15.77
CA SER A 2 30.44 10.26 14.39
C SER A 2 29.09 9.55 14.21
N GLU A 3 28.19 10.13 13.41
CA GLU A 3 26.98 9.43 12.97
C GLU A 3 27.41 8.17 12.24
N ILE A 4 27.06 7.01 12.79
CA ILE A 4 27.28 5.73 12.11
C ILE A 4 26.40 5.77 10.85
N MET A 5 27.00 5.56 9.68
CA MET A 5 26.30 5.45 8.41
C MET A 5 26.59 4.09 7.79
N PHE A 6 25.57 3.49 7.20
CA PHE A 6 25.66 2.24 6.47
C PHE A 6 25.48 2.49 4.98
N GLU A 7 26.13 1.67 4.16
CA GLU A 7 26.08 1.78 2.72
C GLU A 7 25.04 0.82 2.14
N ILE A 8 24.16 1.37 1.30
CA ILE A 8 23.22 0.63 0.47
C ILE A 8 23.67 0.82 -0.98
N PHE A 9 24.20 -0.23 -1.60
CA PHE A 9 24.48 -0.21 -3.03
C PHE A 9 23.23 -0.63 -3.81
N SER A 10 22.65 0.29 -4.58
CA SER A 10 21.55 -0.02 -5.50
C SER A 10 22.11 -0.46 -6.86
N LYS A 11 21.94 -1.75 -7.17
CA LYS A 11 22.31 -2.31 -8.49
C LYS A 11 21.49 -1.70 -9.63
N ALA A 12 20.21 -1.40 -9.39
CA ALA A 12 19.32 -0.84 -10.40
C ALA A 12 19.71 0.60 -10.77
N ASP A 13 20.15 1.38 -9.79
CA ASP A 13 20.50 2.80 -9.97
C ASP A 13 22.00 3.02 -10.20
N ASN A 14 22.80 1.96 -10.04
CA ASN A 14 24.27 1.97 -10.00
C ASN A 14 24.82 3.08 -9.07
N LYS A 15 24.26 3.17 -7.86
CA LYS A 15 24.56 4.22 -6.88
C LYS A 15 24.70 3.66 -5.47
N THR A 16 25.64 4.25 -4.72
CA THR A 16 25.75 4.04 -3.26
C THR A 16 24.94 5.10 -2.53
N ILE A 17 24.15 4.64 -1.58
CA ILE A 17 23.24 5.45 -0.77
C ILE A 17 23.65 5.26 0.68
N TYR A 18 23.69 6.33 1.45
CA TYR A 18 24.03 6.26 2.86
C TYR A 18 22.78 6.31 3.72
N ALA A 19 22.65 5.34 4.63
CA ALA A 19 21.53 5.21 5.55
C ALA A 19 21.99 5.34 7.00
N SER A 20 21.20 6.01 7.83
CA SER A 20 21.38 5.98 9.28
C SER A 20 20.77 4.69 9.86
N PRO A 21 21.22 4.21 11.03
CA PRO A 21 20.67 3.03 11.70
C PRO A 21 19.16 3.09 11.96
N ASP A 22 18.64 4.30 12.17
CA ASP A 22 17.22 4.55 12.45
C ASP A 22 16.38 4.72 11.19
N SER A 23 17.01 4.93 10.03
CA SER A 23 16.29 5.08 8.77
C SER A 23 15.97 3.73 8.13
N THR A 24 14.80 3.69 7.51
CA THR A 24 14.43 2.59 6.61
C THR A 24 15.15 2.71 5.28
N ILE A 25 15.26 1.61 4.54
CA ILE A 25 15.81 1.62 3.18
C ILE A 25 15.06 2.66 2.32
N LEU A 26 13.73 2.72 2.40
CA LEU A 26 12.93 3.67 1.63
C LEU A 26 13.31 5.12 1.94
N GLU A 27 13.41 5.49 3.22
CA GLU A 27 13.79 6.86 3.62
C GLU A 27 15.18 7.23 3.11
N ALA A 28 16.15 6.30 3.20
CA ALA A 28 17.49 6.50 2.67
C ALA A 28 17.49 6.71 1.16
N MET A 29 16.73 5.91 0.41
CA MET A 29 16.60 6.05 -1.05
C MET A 29 15.96 7.39 -1.46
N LEU A 30 14.88 7.79 -0.78
CA LEU A 30 14.21 9.07 -1.04
C LEU A 30 15.10 10.26 -0.68
N LYS A 31 15.84 10.20 0.44
CA LYS A 31 16.81 11.24 0.83
C LYS A 31 17.93 11.39 -0.21
N ALA A 32 18.34 10.29 -0.83
CA ALA A 32 19.29 10.28 -1.95
C ALA A 32 18.67 10.67 -3.31
N LYS A 33 17.41 11.16 -3.32
CA LYS A 33 16.65 11.54 -4.52
C LYS A 33 16.47 10.41 -5.53
N ILE A 34 16.45 9.16 -5.06
CA ILE A 34 16.11 8.00 -5.90
C ILE A 34 14.62 7.73 -5.74
N ASN A 35 13.90 7.78 -6.85
CA ASN A 35 12.47 7.50 -6.86
C ASN A 35 12.22 6.01 -6.59
N HIS A 36 11.59 5.70 -5.46
CA HIS A 36 11.27 4.34 -5.03
C HIS A 36 9.78 4.20 -4.80
N THR A 37 9.08 3.36 -5.54
CA THR A 37 7.62 3.29 -5.52
C THR A 37 7.05 2.84 -4.16
N HIS A 38 6.16 3.62 -3.55
CA HIS A 38 5.60 3.36 -2.21
C HIS A 38 4.14 3.80 -2.08
N VAL A 39 3.22 3.14 -2.78
CA VAL A 39 1.81 3.58 -2.95
C VAL A 39 1.08 3.81 -1.62
N CYS A 40 1.27 2.95 -0.63
CA CYS A 40 0.63 3.08 0.69
C CYS A 40 1.29 4.11 1.63
N GLY A 41 2.25 4.91 1.15
CA GLY A 41 2.97 5.87 1.99
C GLY A 41 3.94 5.22 2.99
N GLY A 42 4.30 3.95 2.80
CA GLY A 42 5.20 3.23 3.70
C GLY A 42 4.53 2.54 4.89
N ASN A 43 3.24 2.25 4.81
CA ASN A 43 2.46 1.62 5.89
C ASN A 43 2.41 0.08 5.85
N ALA A 44 3.17 -0.55 4.96
CA ALA A 44 3.14 -2.01 4.73
C ALA A 44 1.75 -2.58 4.41
N GLN A 45 0.93 -1.78 3.72
CA GLN A 45 -0.37 -2.20 3.15
C GLN A 45 -0.24 -2.61 1.67
N CYS A 46 0.90 -2.32 1.04
CA CYS A 46 1.21 -2.70 -0.35
C CYS A 46 2.61 -3.31 -0.47
N THR A 47 2.94 -3.85 -1.65
CA THR A 47 4.25 -4.47 -1.94
C THR A 47 5.06 -3.73 -3.01
N THR A 48 4.69 -2.49 -3.34
CA THR A 48 5.36 -1.74 -4.42
C THR A 48 6.78 -1.30 -4.04
N CYS A 49 7.06 -1.21 -2.73
CA CYS A 49 8.38 -0.81 -2.23
C CYS A 49 9.36 -1.99 -2.06
N ARG A 50 9.02 -3.18 -2.57
CA ARG A 50 9.86 -4.38 -2.42
C ARG A 50 11.28 -4.13 -2.94
N VAL A 51 12.25 -4.73 -2.26
CA VAL A 51 13.65 -4.84 -2.69
C VAL A 51 14.11 -6.28 -2.55
N TYR A 52 14.95 -6.72 -3.48
CA TYR A 52 15.75 -7.92 -3.32
C TYR A 52 17.04 -7.53 -2.62
N ILE A 53 17.34 -8.17 -1.49
CA ILE A 53 18.62 -8.07 -0.82
C ILE A 53 19.57 -9.06 -1.51
N MET A 54 20.45 -8.55 -2.34
CA MET A 54 21.39 -9.35 -3.12
C MET A 54 22.59 -9.79 -2.27
N ASP A 55 23.01 -8.93 -1.34
CA ASP A 55 24.10 -9.20 -0.41
C ASP A 55 23.86 -8.45 0.92
N GLY A 56 24.39 -8.98 2.02
CA GLY A 56 24.25 -8.40 3.35
C GLY A 56 22.89 -8.66 4.01
N LEU A 57 22.17 -9.74 3.68
CA LEU A 57 20.88 -10.06 4.30
C LEU A 57 20.95 -10.14 5.84
N ASN A 58 22.06 -10.64 6.38
CA ASN A 58 22.29 -10.71 7.83
C ASN A 58 22.45 -9.32 8.48
N ASN A 59 22.73 -8.29 7.69
CA ASN A 59 22.81 -6.90 8.14
C ASN A 59 21.44 -6.21 8.10
N CYS A 60 20.40 -6.85 7.57
CA CYS A 60 19.04 -6.36 7.69
C CYS A 60 18.48 -6.75 9.06
N LEU A 61 17.86 -5.80 9.75
CA LEU A 61 17.13 -6.12 10.97
C LEU A 61 15.98 -7.10 10.68
N PRO A 62 15.53 -7.89 11.67
CA PRO A 62 14.38 -8.76 11.53
C PRO A 62 13.15 -8.00 11.01
N ARG A 63 12.26 -8.71 10.30
CA ARG A 63 10.99 -8.13 9.87
C ARG A 63 10.21 -7.65 11.09
N ASN A 64 9.71 -6.43 11.03
CA ASN A 64 8.73 -5.97 12.01
C ASN A 64 7.37 -6.68 11.79
N GLU A 65 6.44 -6.54 12.72
CA GLU A 65 5.14 -7.24 12.66
C GLU A 65 4.36 -6.96 11.38
N LYS A 66 4.37 -5.72 10.89
CA LYS A 66 3.65 -5.33 9.67
C LYS A 66 4.25 -5.99 8.43
N GLU A 67 5.58 -5.93 8.31
CA GLU A 67 6.32 -6.58 7.22
C GLU A 67 6.16 -8.10 7.26
N LYS A 68 6.27 -8.70 8.45
CA LYS A 68 6.14 -10.14 8.67
C LYS A 68 4.76 -10.63 8.24
N ARG A 69 3.69 -9.97 8.69
CA ARG A 69 2.31 -10.31 8.32
C ARG A 69 2.09 -10.29 6.81
N LEU A 70 2.57 -9.26 6.12
CA LEU A 70 2.43 -9.16 4.67
C LEU A 70 3.30 -10.17 3.93
N ALA A 71 4.52 -10.42 4.42
CA ALA A 71 5.43 -11.41 3.85
C ALA A 71 4.88 -12.83 3.97
N GLU A 72 4.34 -13.21 5.13
CA GLU A 72 3.71 -14.52 5.35
C GLU A 72 2.47 -14.69 4.47
N LYS A 73 1.58 -13.69 4.44
CA LYS A 73 0.37 -13.71 3.61
C LYS A 73 0.66 -13.94 2.12
N LEU A 74 1.77 -13.42 1.62
CA LEU A 74 2.15 -13.48 0.21
C LEU A 74 3.27 -14.48 -0.10
N GLY A 75 3.73 -15.24 0.89
CA GLY A 75 4.83 -16.20 0.72
C GLY A 75 6.16 -15.58 0.29
N LEU A 76 6.48 -14.37 0.75
CA LEU A 76 7.71 -13.67 0.35
C LEU A 76 8.97 -14.33 0.97
N PRO A 77 9.95 -14.75 0.13
CA PRO A 77 11.27 -15.21 0.58
C PRO A 77 11.99 -14.20 1.49
N ARG A 78 12.93 -14.65 2.31
CA ARG A 78 13.61 -13.78 3.33
C ARG A 78 14.39 -12.63 2.72
N ASP A 79 14.98 -12.85 1.56
CA ASP A 79 15.74 -11.88 0.75
C ASP A 79 14.85 -10.85 0.05
N ILE A 80 13.53 -11.06 -0.01
CA ILE A 80 12.58 -10.03 -0.45
C ILE A 80 12.10 -9.25 0.77
N ARG A 81 12.46 -7.97 0.83
CA ARG A 81 12.15 -7.09 1.96
C ARG A 81 11.28 -5.91 1.52
N LEU A 82 10.48 -5.37 2.44
CA LEU A 82 9.77 -4.12 2.20
C LEU A 82 10.68 -2.96 2.58
N ALA A 83 11.11 -2.17 1.58
CA ALA A 83 12.06 -1.07 1.84
C ALA A 83 11.52 -0.07 2.87
N CYS A 84 10.19 0.14 2.94
CA CYS A 84 9.57 1.03 3.90
C CYS A 84 9.57 0.54 5.36
N GLN A 85 9.85 -0.75 5.60
CA GLN A 85 9.87 -1.33 6.94
C GLN A 85 11.26 -1.81 7.35
N THR A 86 12.14 -2.03 6.37
CA THR A 86 13.45 -2.64 6.60
C THR A 86 14.46 -1.59 7.00
N ARG A 87 15.07 -1.80 8.15
CA ARG A 87 16.26 -1.07 8.64
C ARG A 87 17.48 -1.97 8.56
N ILE A 88 18.66 -1.35 8.57
CA ILE A 88 19.94 -2.05 8.43
C ILE A 88 20.89 -1.71 9.57
N SER A 89 21.75 -2.66 9.91
CA SER A 89 22.82 -2.56 10.90
C SER A 89 24.21 -2.76 10.29
N GLY A 90 24.32 -2.70 8.97
CA GLY A 90 25.54 -2.90 8.20
C GLY A 90 25.29 -2.72 6.70
N ASN A 91 26.36 -2.80 5.91
CA ASN A 91 26.28 -2.54 4.48
C ASN A 91 25.50 -3.64 3.75
N ILE A 92 24.72 -3.24 2.74
CA ILE A 92 23.91 -4.16 1.93
C ILE A 92 23.97 -3.80 0.45
N THR A 93 23.71 -4.79 -0.39
CA THR A 93 23.43 -4.58 -1.82
C THR A 93 21.98 -4.92 -2.11
N ILE A 94 21.28 -4.00 -2.78
CA ILE A 94 19.88 -4.18 -3.15
C ILE A 94 19.70 -4.15 -4.66
N ARG A 95 18.64 -4.83 -5.12
CA ARG A 95 18.09 -4.66 -6.46
C ARG A 95 16.61 -4.38 -6.35
N ARG A 96 16.15 -3.31 -7.02
CA ARG A 96 14.73 -2.99 -7.09
C ARG A 96 14.07 -3.84 -8.18
N PRO A 97 12.95 -4.54 -7.90
CA PRO A 97 12.21 -5.31 -8.90
C PRO A 97 11.58 -4.46 -9.99
N VAL A 98 11.32 -3.18 -9.68
CA VAL A 98 10.59 -2.24 -10.52
C VAL A 98 11.49 -1.04 -10.76
N VAL A 99 12.11 -0.99 -11.93
CA VAL A 99 12.97 0.11 -12.37
C VAL A 99 12.25 0.96 -13.41
N ASP A 100 11.33 0.37 -14.19
CA ASP A 100 10.57 1.05 -15.25
C ASP A 100 9.11 0.56 -15.38
N GLU A 101 8.36 1.19 -16.29
CA GLU A 101 6.95 0.83 -16.58
C GLU A 101 6.79 -0.59 -17.15
N LEU A 102 7.85 -1.16 -17.74
CA LEU A 102 7.83 -2.51 -18.31
C LEU A 102 7.94 -3.56 -17.21
N ASP A 103 8.75 -3.31 -16.19
CA ASP A 103 8.85 -4.14 -14.99
C ASP A 103 7.53 -4.22 -14.23
N ILE A 104 6.78 -3.11 -14.15
CA ILE A 104 5.42 -3.09 -13.58
C ILE A 104 4.52 -4.06 -14.37
N LYS A 105 4.53 -4.00 -15.70
CA LYS A 105 3.72 -4.88 -16.56
C LYS A 105 4.12 -6.36 -16.44
N ILE A 106 5.42 -6.66 -16.28
CA ILE A 106 5.92 -8.04 -16.14
C ILE A 106 5.57 -8.62 -14.76
N VAL A 107 5.75 -7.85 -13.68
CA VAL A 107 5.36 -8.27 -12.33
C VAL A 107 3.84 -8.46 -12.23
N LEU A 108 3.05 -7.58 -12.86
CA LEU A 108 1.59 -7.75 -12.98
C LEU A 108 1.20 -8.98 -13.79
N LYS A 109 1.97 -9.34 -14.84
CA LYS A 109 1.78 -10.60 -15.59
C LYS A 109 2.13 -11.84 -14.78
N GLN A 110 3.21 -11.80 -13.99
CA GLN A 110 3.63 -12.94 -13.17
C GLN A 110 2.74 -13.16 -11.93
N LEU A 111 2.09 -12.10 -11.44
CA LEU A 111 1.02 -12.17 -10.44
C LEU A 111 -0.35 -12.50 -11.08
N GLY A 112 -0.38 -12.66 -12.41
CA GLY A 112 -1.58 -12.73 -13.22
C GLY A 112 -1.99 -14.15 -13.58
N ASP A 113 -2.59 -14.85 -12.61
CA ASP A 113 -3.75 -15.71 -12.88
C ASP A 113 -5.02 -15.19 -12.17
N THR A 114 -5.01 -13.92 -11.73
CA THR A 114 -6.21 -13.22 -11.26
C THR A 114 -6.33 -11.88 -11.95
N ALA A 115 -7.31 -11.77 -12.84
CA ALA A 115 -7.69 -10.57 -13.55
C ALA A 115 -7.97 -9.40 -12.58
N GLY A 116 -7.44 -8.21 -12.86
CA GLY A 116 -8.05 -6.95 -12.40
C GLY A 116 -7.24 -5.99 -11.52
N THR A 117 -5.91 -6.02 -11.48
CA THR A 117 -5.14 -5.01 -10.72
C THR A 117 -5.03 -3.66 -11.45
N LYS A 118 -6.12 -2.88 -11.44
CA LYS A 118 -5.96 -1.43 -11.18
C LYS A 118 -5.35 -1.32 -9.78
N LEU A 119 -4.28 -0.54 -9.64
CA LEU A 119 -3.64 -0.29 -8.35
C LEU A 119 -4.69 0.39 -7.44
N GLY A 120 -5.35 -0.41 -6.59
CA GLY A 120 -6.42 0.09 -5.74
C GLY A 120 -5.86 1.11 -4.75
N HIS A 121 -6.48 2.29 -4.70
CA HIS A 121 -6.18 3.27 -3.67
C HIS A 121 -6.99 2.91 -2.42
N GLU A 122 -6.30 2.70 -1.29
CA GLU A 122 -6.95 2.56 0.01
C GLU A 122 -7.59 3.90 0.37
N LYS A 123 -8.89 3.87 0.69
CA LYS A 123 -9.64 5.03 1.17
C LYS A 123 -10.27 4.68 2.51
N ASN A 124 -10.11 5.56 3.49
CA ASN A 124 -10.89 5.50 4.72
C ASN A 124 -12.33 5.90 4.38
N LEU A 125 -13.24 4.93 4.41
CA LEU A 125 -14.66 5.10 4.14
C LEU A 125 -15.44 5.03 5.45
N ALA A 126 -16.31 6.00 5.69
CA ALA A 126 -17.37 5.88 6.67
C ALA A 126 -18.65 5.47 5.92
N ILE A 127 -19.31 4.41 6.38
CA ILE A 127 -20.60 3.97 5.83
C ILE A 127 -21.68 4.35 6.82
N LEU A 128 -22.60 5.21 6.40
CA LEU A 128 -23.79 5.56 7.16
C LEU A 128 -24.97 4.77 6.58
N PHE A 129 -25.63 3.96 7.41
CA PHE A 129 -26.91 3.35 7.09
C PHE A 129 -28.03 4.19 7.71
N THR A 130 -28.98 4.62 6.89
CA THR A 130 -30.19 5.30 7.33
C THR A 130 -31.41 4.54 6.82
N ASP A 131 -32.39 4.34 7.69
CA ASP A 131 -33.65 3.69 7.35
C ASP A 131 -34.82 4.65 7.61
N ILE A 132 -35.96 4.39 6.98
CA ILE A 132 -37.20 5.11 7.22
C ILE A 132 -37.95 4.35 8.32
N GLU A 133 -38.35 5.07 9.37
CA GLU A 133 -39.12 4.48 10.46
C GLU A 133 -40.40 3.81 9.92
N ASN A 134 -40.64 2.56 10.31
CA ASN A 134 -41.78 1.75 9.88
C ASN A 134 -41.93 1.61 8.35
N TYR A 135 -40.81 1.58 7.61
CA TYR A 135 -40.81 1.47 6.15
C TYR A 135 -41.74 0.36 5.61
N THR A 136 -41.69 -0.84 6.20
CA THR A 136 -42.49 -1.98 5.75
C THR A 136 -43.99 -1.68 5.78
N GLU A 137 -44.50 -1.22 6.92
CA GLU A 137 -45.93 -0.89 7.10
C GLU A 137 -46.36 0.25 6.17
N PHE A 138 -45.50 1.25 5.99
CA PHE A 138 -45.69 2.33 5.03
C PHE A 138 -45.82 1.84 3.58
N THR A 139 -44.97 0.91 3.14
CA THR A 139 -44.99 0.41 1.75
C THR A 139 -46.16 -0.51 1.44
N GLU A 140 -46.69 -1.22 2.44
CA GLU A 140 -47.85 -2.08 2.29
C GLU A 140 -49.16 -1.28 2.27
N ALA A 141 -49.19 -0.12 2.91
CA ALA A 141 -50.37 0.73 3.01
C ALA A 141 -50.63 1.62 1.78
N LEU A 142 -49.68 1.74 0.85
CA LEU A 142 -49.75 2.68 -0.27
C LEU A 142 -49.60 2.02 -1.64
N PRO A 143 -50.21 2.58 -2.70
CA PRO A 143 -49.93 2.20 -4.07
C PRO A 143 -48.44 2.36 -4.41
N ALA A 144 -47.93 1.50 -5.28
CA ALA A 144 -46.51 1.50 -5.68
C ALA A 144 -46.00 2.87 -6.18
N TYR A 145 -46.86 3.63 -6.87
CA TYR A 145 -46.49 4.97 -7.35
C TYR A 145 -46.21 5.94 -6.19
N ASP A 146 -47.03 5.92 -5.15
CA ASP A 146 -46.93 6.83 -4.01
C ASP A 146 -45.72 6.47 -3.14
N VAL A 147 -45.43 5.17 -2.96
CA VAL A 147 -44.21 4.69 -2.30
C VAL A 147 -42.96 5.20 -3.02
N VAL A 148 -42.90 5.04 -4.34
CA VAL A 148 -41.78 5.53 -5.16
C VAL A 148 -41.64 7.04 -5.08
N HIS A 149 -42.77 7.77 -5.07
CA HIS A 149 -42.76 9.23 -4.94
C HIS A 149 -42.12 9.68 -3.61
N VAL A 150 -42.50 9.07 -2.50
CA VAL A 150 -41.93 9.38 -1.17
C VAL A 150 -40.45 9.04 -1.10
N LEU A 151 -40.05 7.86 -1.60
CA LEU A 151 -38.65 7.44 -1.64
C LEU A 151 -37.78 8.40 -2.45
N ASN A 152 -38.24 8.79 -3.64
CA ASN A 152 -37.50 9.74 -4.49
C ASN A 152 -37.29 11.08 -3.79
N ARG A 153 -38.32 11.58 -3.09
CA ARG A 153 -38.22 12.82 -2.31
C ARG A 153 -37.26 12.67 -1.13
N TYR A 154 -37.34 11.58 -0.37
CA TYR A 154 -36.40 11.27 0.70
C TYR A 154 -34.96 11.23 0.21
N TYR A 155 -34.69 10.50 -0.89
CA TYR A 155 -33.35 10.41 -1.46
C TYR A 155 -32.82 11.75 -1.95
N GLN A 156 -33.65 12.60 -2.56
CA GLN A 156 -33.24 13.95 -2.97
C GLN A 156 -32.82 14.79 -1.77
N THR A 157 -33.66 14.86 -0.72
CA THR A 157 -33.35 15.64 0.49
C THR A 157 -32.11 15.09 1.21
N MET A 158 -31.99 13.77 1.35
CA MET A 158 -30.82 13.17 2.01
C MET A 158 -29.54 13.36 1.19
N ASN A 159 -29.62 13.30 -0.14
CA ASN A 159 -28.48 13.53 -1.00
C ASN A 159 -27.96 14.97 -0.90
N GLU A 160 -28.85 15.96 -0.79
CA GLU A 160 -28.46 17.36 -0.53
C GLU A 160 -27.73 17.50 0.81
N ILE A 161 -28.15 16.79 1.85
CA ILE A 161 -27.53 16.86 3.19
C ILE A 161 -26.18 16.13 3.24
N VAL A 162 -26.04 15.00 2.54
CA VAL A 162 -24.86 14.12 2.65
C VAL A 162 -23.72 14.56 1.71
N VAL A 163 -24.05 15.15 0.57
CA VAL A 163 -23.04 15.55 -0.44
C VAL A 163 -22.47 16.95 -0.17
N HIS A 164 -23.15 17.78 0.64
CA HIS A 164 -22.67 19.08 1.11
C HIS A 164 -21.94 19.00 2.44
#